data_AF-A0A7Y2JJT0-F1
#
_entry.id   AF-A0A7Y2JJT0-F1
#
_cell.length_a   1.000
_cell.length_b   1.000
_cell.length_c   1.000
_cell.angle_alpha   90.00
_cell.angle_beta   90.00
_cell.angle_gamma   90.00
#
_symmetry.space_group_name_H-M   'P 1'
#
loop_
_entity.id
_entity.type
_entity.pdbx_description
1 polymer ?
#
loop_
_entity_poly.entity_id
_entity_poly.type
_entity_poly.pdbx_seq_one_letter_code
_entity_poly.pdbx_strand_id
1 'polypeptide(L)'
;MEPDPQEQGTLAGNMETSFGRPLDTGEDIICFASGTMILTPSGERRIEHLAEGDIVVTLDSGPQPIRWIGSKTVRATGALAPVRFARGTIGNSRDLFVSPQHRMLLRKASLNTRSAQGEVLAPASALVDDFRIGVAYGGLVVYHHVMFDQHQIVIANGAASESFHPGDGALGTLDGQERETLFRVFPTLRSDAGAYGNASRPRLGFTETRALRHA
;
A
#
# COMPACT_ATOMS: atom_id res chain seq x y z
N MET A 1 -4.68 52.64 39.90
CA MET A 1 -4.71 51.50 38.96
C MET A 1 -3.93 51.97 37.75
N GLU A 2 -2.60 51.87 37.84
CA GLU A 2 -1.66 52.36 36.82
C GLU A 2 -1.38 51.28 35.79
N PRO A 3 -1.09 51.68 34.55
CA PRO A 3 -0.10 50.98 33.74
C PRO A 3 0.94 51.96 33.17
N ASP A 4 2.22 51.58 33.15
CA ASP A 4 3.09 51.50 31.95
C ASP A 4 4.49 50.91 32.32
N PRO A 5 5.47 50.75 31.42
CA PRO A 5 5.99 49.45 30.95
C PRO A 5 7.46 49.23 31.36
N GLN A 6 8.03 48.03 31.21
CA GLN A 6 9.42 47.82 30.75
C GLN A 6 9.62 46.37 30.28
N GLU A 7 10.08 46.24 29.04
CA GLU A 7 10.74 45.06 28.49
C GLU A 7 12.01 44.71 29.27
N GLN A 8 12.35 43.42 29.35
CA GLN A 8 13.59 42.83 28.81
C GLN A 8 13.77 41.39 29.32
N GLY A 9 14.05 40.46 28.41
CA GLY A 9 14.44 39.10 28.77
C GLY A 9 14.27 38.06 27.67
N THR A 10 14.97 38.24 26.55
CA THR A 10 15.19 37.21 25.52
C THR A 10 15.87 35.98 26.13
N LEU A 11 15.45 34.76 25.78
CA LEU A 11 16.26 33.71 25.13
C LEU A 11 15.61 32.32 25.21
N ALA A 12 15.56 31.68 24.03
CA ALA A 12 15.60 30.25 23.76
C ALA A 12 14.50 29.35 24.36
N GLY A 13 13.59 28.92 23.49
CA GLY A 13 12.57 27.93 23.82
C GLY A 13 12.04 27.20 22.58
N ASN A 14 12.92 26.43 21.94
CA ASN A 14 12.62 25.15 21.29
C ASN A 14 11.50 25.18 20.23
N MET A 15 11.88 25.56 19.01
CA MET A 15 11.16 25.13 17.82
C MET A 15 11.39 23.61 17.69
N GLU A 16 10.55 22.81 18.35
CA GLU A 16 10.49 21.38 18.12
C GLU A 16 10.02 21.18 16.68
N THR A 17 11.00 21.01 15.79
CA THR A 17 10.83 20.34 14.52
C THR A 17 10.17 18.99 14.81
N SER A 18 8.89 18.89 14.45
CA SER A 18 8.13 17.64 14.50
C SER A 18 8.77 16.65 13.51
N PHE A 19 9.81 15.97 13.96
CA PHE A 19 10.37 14.82 13.27
C PHE A 19 9.37 13.68 13.36
N GLY A 20 8.81 13.33 12.20
CA GLY A 20 8.13 12.07 11.86
C GLY A 20 7.68 11.20 13.01
N ARG A 21 6.48 11.46 13.54
CA ARG A 21 5.70 10.38 14.15
C ARG A 21 5.40 9.34 13.07
N PRO A 22 5.51 8.03 13.37
CA PRO A 22 5.05 7.00 12.45
C PRO A 22 3.57 7.25 12.11
N LEU A 23 3.24 7.22 10.82
CA LEU A 23 1.86 7.18 10.34
C LEU A 23 1.30 5.79 10.67
N ASP A 24 1.05 5.53 11.95
CA ASP A 24 0.35 4.34 12.44
C ASP A 24 -1.07 4.76 12.88
N THR A 25 -1.80 5.40 11.96
CA THR A 25 -3.19 5.79 12.15
C THR A 25 -4.07 4.88 11.32
N GLY A 26 -4.34 3.66 11.80
CA GLY A 26 -5.57 2.88 11.66
C GLY A 26 -6.29 2.74 10.30
N GLU A 27 -5.71 3.18 9.19
CA GLU A 27 -6.28 3.13 7.85
C GLU A 27 -5.33 2.29 6.98
N ASP A 28 -5.39 0.97 7.17
CA ASP A 28 -4.74 -0.03 6.32
C ASP A 28 -5.41 -0.11 4.95
N ILE A 29 -5.30 0.97 4.18
CA ILE A 29 -5.73 0.98 2.80
C ILE A 29 -4.59 0.33 1.98
N ILE A 30 -4.87 -0.78 1.30
CA ILE A 30 -3.94 -1.49 0.39
C ILE A 30 -4.41 -1.29 -1.05
N CYS A 31 -3.82 -0.34 -1.78
CA CYS A 31 -4.26 -0.04 -3.15
C CYS A 31 -3.21 0.65 -4.00
N PHE A 32 -3.47 0.59 -5.30
CA PHE A 32 -2.71 1.25 -6.35
C PHE A 32 -3.36 2.59 -6.67
N ALA A 33 -2.56 3.62 -6.95
CA ALA A 33 -3.12 4.85 -7.50
C ALA A 33 -3.48 4.69 -8.99
N SER A 34 -4.45 5.49 -9.45
CA SER A 34 -4.80 5.59 -10.88
C SER A 34 -3.58 5.88 -11.75
N GLY A 35 -3.58 5.33 -12.95
CA GLY A 35 -2.47 5.37 -13.89
C GLY A 35 -1.44 4.27 -13.68
N THR A 36 -1.55 3.47 -12.62
CA THR A 36 -0.76 2.25 -12.46
C THR A 36 -1.10 1.27 -13.58
N MET A 37 -0.07 0.77 -14.25
CA MET A 37 -0.18 -0.26 -15.26
C MET A 37 -0.06 -1.63 -14.61
N ILE A 38 -1.01 -2.52 -14.88
CA ILE A 38 -1.02 -3.89 -14.43
C ILE A 38 -0.74 -4.79 -15.63
N LEU A 39 0.16 -5.75 -15.46
CA LEU A 39 0.49 -6.72 -16.51
C LEU A 39 -0.69 -7.66 -16.76
N THR A 40 -1.16 -7.71 -18.00
CA THR A 40 -2.13 -8.71 -18.47
C THR A 40 -1.50 -9.57 -19.57
N PRO A 41 -2.11 -10.71 -19.96
CA PRO A 41 -1.58 -11.53 -21.05
C PRO A 41 -1.44 -10.81 -22.38
N SER A 42 -2.22 -9.75 -22.60
CA SER A 42 -2.20 -8.92 -23.82
C SER A 42 -1.29 -7.69 -23.69
N GLY A 43 -0.52 -7.57 -22.60
CA GLY A 43 0.31 -6.41 -22.30
C GLY A 43 -0.16 -5.62 -21.08
N GLU A 44 0.49 -4.49 -20.80
CA GLU A 44 0.15 -3.66 -19.65
C GLU A 44 -1.16 -2.87 -19.88
N ARG A 45 -2.09 -2.93 -18.92
CA ARG A 45 -3.35 -2.13 -18.91
C ARG A 45 -3.41 -1.24 -17.67
N ARG A 46 -3.99 -0.05 -17.82
CA ARG A 46 -4.25 0.87 -16.69
C ARG A 46 -5.23 0.24 -15.71
N ILE A 47 -4.96 0.34 -14.42
CA ILE A 47 -5.82 -0.24 -13.38
C ILE A 47 -7.24 0.32 -13.41
N GLU A 48 -7.39 1.61 -13.69
CA GLU A 48 -8.69 2.28 -13.84
C GLU A 48 -9.52 1.79 -15.03
N HIS A 49 -8.93 0.99 -15.93
CA HIS A 49 -9.59 0.38 -17.09
C HIS A 49 -9.77 -1.13 -16.93
N LEU A 50 -9.46 -1.71 -15.77
CA LEU A 50 -9.72 -3.11 -15.47
C LEU A 50 -11.12 -3.28 -14.87
N ALA A 51 -11.71 -4.45 -15.10
CA ALA A 51 -13.01 -4.82 -14.56
C ALA A 51 -12.98 -6.26 -14.01
N GLU A 52 -14.02 -6.62 -13.27
CA GLU A 52 -14.28 -8.01 -12.87
C GLU A 52 -14.29 -8.92 -14.12
N GLY A 53 -13.60 -10.05 -14.03
CA GLY A 53 -13.41 -11.00 -15.13
C GLY A 53 -12.20 -10.72 -16.03
N ASP A 54 -11.59 -9.54 -15.99
CA ASP A 54 -10.34 -9.28 -16.71
C ASP A 54 -9.21 -10.18 -16.20
N ILE A 55 -8.38 -10.69 -17.12
CA ILE A 55 -7.27 -11.58 -16.79
C ILE A 55 -5.99 -10.77 -16.51
N VAL A 56 -5.41 -10.98 -15.33
CA VAL A 56 -4.15 -10.37 -14.89
C VAL A 56 -3.08 -11.44 -14.73
N VAL A 57 -1.85 -11.14 -15.13
CA VAL A 57 -0.71 -12.03 -14.90
C VAL A 57 -0.35 -11.99 -13.41
N THR A 58 -0.34 -13.16 -12.77
CA THR A 58 0.15 -13.32 -11.40
C THR A 58 1.44 -14.11 -11.35
N LEU A 59 2.22 -13.91 -10.28
CA LEU A 59 3.55 -14.51 -10.16
C LEU A 59 3.50 -16.04 -10.03
N ASP A 60 2.54 -16.56 -9.24
CA ASP A 60 2.55 -17.98 -8.82
C ASP A 60 1.50 -18.82 -9.54
N SER A 61 0.35 -18.24 -9.88
CA SER A 61 -0.81 -18.99 -10.37
C SER A 61 -1.06 -18.81 -11.87
N GLY A 62 -0.09 -18.21 -12.58
CA GLY A 62 -0.29 -17.81 -13.98
C GLY A 62 -1.37 -16.72 -14.12
N PRO A 63 -1.97 -16.56 -15.31
CA PRO A 63 -3.01 -15.57 -15.52
C PRO A 63 -4.30 -15.89 -14.74
N GLN A 64 -4.80 -14.95 -13.94
CA GLN A 64 -5.97 -15.12 -13.09
C GLN A 64 -7.04 -14.04 -13.35
N PRO A 65 -8.34 -14.38 -13.29
CA PRO A 65 -9.42 -13.41 -13.43
C PRO A 65 -9.57 -12.55 -12.17
N ILE A 66 -9.72 -11.25 -12.34
CA ILE A 66 -10.13 -10.36 -11.25
C ILE A 66 -11.53 -10.77 -10.79
N ARG A 67 -11.70 -11.02 -9.49
CA ARG A 67 -13.00 -11.35 -8.90
C ARG A 67 -13.74 -10.12 -8.40
N TRP A 68 -13.00 -9.14 -7.91
CA TRP A 68 -13.55 -7.89 -7.43
C TRP A 68 -12.55 -6.76 -7.68
N ILE A 69 -13.07 -5.61 -8.09
CA ILE A 69 -12.31 -4.37 -8.18
C ILE A 69 -13.10 -3.22 -7.54
N GLY A 70 -12.47 -2.54 -6.59
CA GLY A 70 -13.02 -1.39 -5.88
C GLY A 70 -12.17 -0.15 -6.11
N SER A 71 -12.75 1.04 -5.91
CA SER A 71 -12.00 2.28 -6.04
C SER A 71 -12.56 3.39 -5.16
N LYS A 72 -11.64 4.17 -4.57
CA LYS A 72 -11.97 5.27 -3.66
C LYS A 72 -11.13 6.50 -3.94
N THR A 73 -11.76 7.67 -3.95
CA THR A 73 -11.06 8.96 -4.05
C THR A 73 -10.80 9.52 -2.67
N VAL A 74 -9.55 9.87 -2.38
CA VAL A 74 -9.15 10.48 -1.10
C VAL A 74 -8.24 11.68 -1.31
N ARG A 75 -8.10 12.51 -0.27
CA ARG A 75 -7.07 13.56 -0.24
C ARG A 75 -5.73 12.93 0.10
N ALA A 76 -4.69 13.26 -0.66
CA ALA A 76 -3.33 12.77 -0.45
C ALA A 76 -2.66 13.51 0.73
N THR A 77 -3.16 13.27 1.94
CA THR A 77 -2.71 13.91 3.18
C THR A 77 -2.58 12.88 4.30
N GLY A 78 -1.62 13.06 5.20
CA GLY A 78 -1.43 12.15 6.35
C GLY A 78 -1.20 10.71 5.91
N ALA A 79 -1.90 9.76 6.54
CA ALA A 79 -1.80 8.33 6.25
C ALA A 79 -2.38 7.90 4.90
N LEU A 80 -3.01 8.82 4.16
CA LEU A 80 -3.57 8.56 2.83
C LEU A 80 -2.69 9.09 1.70
N ALA A 81 -1.60 9.83 2.02
CA ALA A 81 -0.66 10.33 1.03
C ALA A 81 0.09 9.16 0.37
N PRO A 82 0.07 9.03 -0.97
CA PRO A 82 0.73 7.92 -1.65
C PRO A 82 2.23 7.83 -1.37
N VAL A 83 2.76 6.62 -1.30
CA VAL A 83 4.19 6.37 -1.42
C VAL A 83 4.53 6.24 -2.90
N ARG A 84 5.43 7.11 -3.36
CA ARG A 84 6.00 7.10 -4.71
C ARG A 84 7.29 6.31 -4.72
N PHE A 85 7.36 5.28 -5.54
CA PHE A 85 8.58 4.63 -5.98
C PHE A 85 9.00 5.23 -7.31
N ALA A 86 10.12 5.95 -7.34
CA ALA A 86 10.67 6.48 -8.59
C ALA A 86 10.99 5.33 -9.56
N ARG A 87 10.91 5.58 -10.87
CA ARG A 87 11.29 4.63 -11.92
C ARG A 87 12.62 3.91 -11.62
N GLY A 88 12.61 2.58 -11.72
CA GLY A 88 13.78 1.72 -11.58
C GLY A 88 14.19 1.41 -10.14
N THR A 89 13.44 1.87 -9.14
CA THR A 89 13.80 1.71 -7.73
C THR A 89 13.66 0.28 -7.24
N ILE A 90 12.63 -0.42 -7.71
CA ILE A 90 12.33 -1.82 -7.34
C ILE A 90 12.13 -2.68 -8.60
N GLY A 91 12.78 -2.31 -9.70
CA GLY A 91 12.55 -2.92 -11.02
C GLY A 91 11.34 -2.38 -11.78
N ASN A 92 10.60 -1.42 -11.21
CA ASN A 92 9.50 -0.75 -11.88
C ASN A 92 9.96 0.06 -13.11
N SER A 93 9.25 -0.08 -14.23
CA SER A 93 9.52 0.56 -15.52
C SER A 93 9.17 2.05 -15.56
N ARG A 94 8.38 2.52 -14.59
CA ARG A 94 7.88 3.90 -14.44
C ARG A 94 7.58 4.19 -12.98
N ASP A 95 7.35 5.45 -12.62
CA ASP A 95 6.95 5.82 -11.26
C ASP A 95 5.69 5.04 -10.83
N LEU A 96 5.74 4.46 -9.63
CA LEU A 96 4.64 3.70 -9.05
C LEU A 96 4.17 4.40 -7.78
N PHE A 97 2.86 4.62 -7.67
CA PHE A 97 2.23 5.25 -6.52
C PHE A 97 1.26 4.24 -5.90
N VAL A 98 1.47 3.97 -4.63
CA VAL A 98 0.64 3.03 -3.85
C VAL A 98 0.31 3.66 -2.51
N SER A 99 -0.75 3.17 -1.86
CA SER A 99 -1.07 3.58 -0.50
C SER A 99 0.05 3.17 0.48
N PRO A 100 0.22 3.85 1.62
CA PRO A 100 1.33 3.59 2.55
C PRO A 100 1.42 2.16 3.07
N GLN A 101 0.30 1.46 3.23
CA GLN A 101 0.26 0.09 3.74
C GLN A 101 0.25 -0.97 2.63
N HIS A 102 0.25 -0.56 1.36
CA HIS A 102 0.37 -1.49 0.23
C HIS A 102 1.70 -2.24 0.30
N ARG A 103 1.66 -3.57 0.22
CA ARG A 103 2.86 -4.37 0.39
C ARG A 103 3.54 -4.68 -0.93
N MET A 104 4.84 -4.38 -0.95
CA MET A 104 5.73 -4.65 -2.06
C MET A 104 6.47 -5.97 -1.81
N LEU A 105 6.65 -6.76 -2.86
CA LEU A 105 7.43 -8.00 -2.76
C LEU A 105 8.92 -7.65 -2.68
N LEU A 106 9.57 -8.07 -1.60
CA LEU A 106 11.03 -8.02 -1.47
C LEU A 106 11.60 -9.42 -1.66
N ARG A 107 12.63 -9.52 -2.49
CA ARG A 107 13.41 -10.74 -2.70
C ARG A 107 14.82 -10.49 -2.17
N LYS A 108 15.28 -11.28 -1.20
CA LYS A 108 16.67 -11.22 -0.71
C LYS A 108 17.17 -12.64 -0.49
N ALA A 109 18.34 -12.95 -1.04
CA ALA A 109 18.99 -14.27 -0.91
C ALA A 109 19.36 -14.64 0.54
N SER A 110 19.46 -13.65 1.44
CA SER A 110 19.88 -13.79 2.84
C SER A 110 18.75 -13.62 3.86
N LEU A 111 17.49 -13.57 3.44
CA LEU A 111 16.39 -13.54 4.39
C LEU A 111 16.30 -14.89 5.09
N ASN A 112 16.91 -15.01 6.27
CA ASN A 112 16.59 -16.02 7.31
C ASN A 112 15.17 -15.81 7.88
N THR A 113 14.24 -15.35 7.03
CA THR A 113 12.83 -15.21 7.35
C THR A 113 12.16 -16.54 7.10
N ARG A 114 11.06 -16.81 7.80
CA ARG A 114 10.25 -18.06 7.74
C ARG A 114 9.66 -18.38 6.35
N SER A 115 10.08 -17.69 5.30
CA SER A 115 9.68 -17.89 3.90
C SER A 115 10.61 -18.90 3.24
N ALA A 116 10.08 -20.00 2.74
CA ALA A 116 10.83 -21.07 2.06
C ALA A 116 11.55 -20.60 0.77
N GLN A 117 11.31 -19.36 0.31
CA GLN A 117 11.78 -18.82 -0.96
C GLN A 117 12.56 -17.49 -0.83
N GLY A 118 12.80 -17.00 0.39
CA GLY A 118 13.49 -15.71 0.59
C GLY A 118 12.69 -14.50 0.07
N GLU A 119 11.36 -14.62 0.09
CA GLU A 119 10.41 -13.60 -0.37
C GLU A 119 9.47 -13.16 0.75
N VAL A 120 9.27 -11.86 0.90
CA VAL A 120 8.41 -11.26 1.93
C VAL A 120 7.65 -10.05 1.40
N LEU A 121 6.52 -9.75 2.02
CA LEU A 121 5.67 -8.59 1.72
C LEU A 121 5.89 -7.48 2.75
N ALA A 122 6.41 -6.34 2.29
CA ALA A 122 6.78 -5.21 3.12
C ALA A 122 5.91 -3.98 2.81
N PRO A 123 5.34 -3.30 3.81
CA PRO A 123 4.53 -2.11 3.58
C PRO A 123 5.37 -0.99 2.95
N ALA A 124 4.81 -0.29 1.96
CA ALA A 124 5.49 0.77 1.22
C ALA A 124 6.03 1.88 2.12
N SER A 125 5.30 2.24 3.19
CA SER A 125 5.70 3.25 4.19
C SER A 125 7.03 2.93 4.87
N ALA A 126 7.32 1.65 5.10
CA ALA A 126 8.58 1.23 5.70
C ALA A 126 9.76 1.25 4.71
N LEU A 127 9.48 1.32 3.41
CA LEU A 127 10.47 1.41 2.35
C LEU A 127 10.86 2.87 2.04
N VAL A 128 10.14 3.86 2.55
CA VAL A 128 10.44 5.29 2.36
C VAL A 128 11.87 5.61 2.78
N ASP A 129 12.61 6.25 1.88
CA ASP A 129 14.01 6.62 2.03
C ASP A 129 14.28 8.11 1.76
N ASP A 130 13.20 8.87 1.51
CA ASP A 130 13.20 10.29 1.20
C ASP A 130 14.08 10.68 -0.01
N PHE A 131 14.42 9.71 -0.86
CA PHE A 131 15.18 9.91 -2.09
C PHE A 131 14.48 9.25 -3.28
N ARG A 132 14.60 7.92 -3.42
CA ARG A 132 13.97 7.17 -4.51
C ARG A 132 12.58 6.67 -4.15
N ILE A 133 12.27 6.59 -2.86
CA ILE A 133 10.98 6.21 -2.29
C ILE A 133 10.55 7.31 -1.34
N GLY A 134 9.55 8.09 -1.73
CA GLY A 134 9.11 9.27 -0.98
C GLY A 134 7.59 9.34 -0.87
N VAL A 135 7.09 10.18 0.05
CA VAL A 135 5.65 10.42 0.20
C VAL A 135 5.22 11.58 -0.70
N ALA A 136 4.16 11.37 -1.48
CA ALA A 136 3.59 12.34 -2.40
C ALA A 136 2.36 13.03 -1.76
N TYR A 137 2.55 14.24 -1.25
CA TYR A 137 1.46 15.01 -0.62
C TYR A 137 0.71 15.90 -1.62
N GLY A 138 -0.55 16.15 -1.32
CA GLY A 138 -1.38 17.16 -1.99
C GLY A 138 -2.26 16.63 -3.11
N GLY A 139 -3.37 17.33 -3.35
CA GLY A 139 -4.36 16.96 -4.35
C GLY A 139 -5.26 15.78 -3.94
N LEU A 140 -5.92 15.20 -4.95
CA LEU A 140 -6.74 14.02 -4.82
C LEU A 140 -6.04 12.84 -5.49
N VAL A 141 -6.14 11.67 -4.86
CA VAL A 141 -5.71 10.39 -5.43
C VAL A 141 -6.93 9.47 -5.50
N VAL A 142 -7.06 8.78 -6.63
CA VAL A 142 -8.04 7.70 -6.80
C VAL A 142 -7.29 6.38 -6.67
N TYR A 143 -7.61 5.67 -5.60
CA TYR A 143 -7.04 4.38 -5.27
C TYR A 143 -7.90 3.25 -5.80
N HIS A 144 -7.27 2.16 -6.22
CA HIS A 144 -7.90 0.95 -6.77
C HIS A 144 -7.42 -0.31 -6.05
N HIS A 145 -8.36 -1.19 -5.73
CA HIS A 145 -8.14 -2.47 -5.06
C HIS A 145 -8.55 -3.59 -6.01
N VAL A 146 -7.70 -4.60 -6.19
CA VAL A 146 -8.04 -5.79 -7.01
C VAL A 146 -7.93 -7.04 -6.16
N MET A 147 -8.93 -7.90 -6.25
CA MET A 147 -9.00 -9.15 -5.49
C MET A 147 -9.29 -10.33 -6.41
N PHE A 148 -8.75 -11.49 -6.07
CA PHE A 148 -8.82 -12.72 -6.85
C PHE A 148 -9.46 -13.83 -6.01
N ASP A 149 -9.49 -15.08 -6.49
CA ASP A 149 -9.99 -16.20 -5.67
C ASP A 149 -9.11 -16.51 -4.46
N GLN A 150 -7.81 -16.20 -4.57
CA GLN A 150 -6.81 -16.34 -3.53
C GLN A 150 -5.89 -15.13 -3.59
N HIS A 151 -5.17 -14.84 -2.51
CA HIS A 151 -4.19 -13.76 -2.54
C HIS A 151 -3.14 -13.96 -3.63
N GLN A 152 -2.95 -12.96 -4.50
CA GLN A 152 -2.00 -13.01 -5.62
C GLN A 152 -0.91 -11.96 -5.46
N ILE A 153 0.24 -12.24 -6.08
CA ILE A 153 1.25 -11.23 -6.40
C ILE A 153 1.04 -10.83 -7.86
N VAL A 154 0.82 -9.54 -8.10
CA VAL A 154 0.63 -8.96 -9.44
C VAL A 154 1.85 -8.14 -9.85
N ILE A 155 1.98 -7.87 -11.16
CA ILE A 155 3.05 -7.03 -11.69
C ILE A 155 2.47 -5.65 -12.03
N ALA A 156 2.81 -4.66 -11.20
CA ALA A 156 2.36 -3.28 -11.29
C ALA A 156 3.52 -2.36 -11.69
N ASN A 157 3.40 -1.68 -12.83
CA ASN A 157 4.46 -0.89 -13.43
C ASN A 157 5.79 -1.66 -13.55
N GLY A 158 5.74 -2.98 -13.75
CA GLY A 158 6.91 -3.86 -13.78
C GLY A 158 7.42 -4.35 -12.42
N ALA A 159 6.89 -3.86 -11.30
CA ALA A 159 7.26 -4.33 -9.95
C ALA A 159 6.23 -5.31 -9.38
N ALA A 160 6.70 -6.29 -8.61
CA ALA A 160 5.85 -7.25 -7.94
C ALA A 160 5.25 -6.66 -6.64
N SER A 161 3.94 -6.73 -6.49
CA SER A 161 3.23 -6.29 -5.29
C SER A 161 1.97 -7.10 -5.05
N GLU A 162 1.39 -6.94 -3.87
CA GLU A 162 0.21 -7.71 -3.49
C GLU A 162 -1.08 -7.27 -4.20
N SER A 163 -1.99 -8.23 -4.40
CA SER A 163 -3.42 -7.95 -4.56
C SER A 163 -4.06 -7.61 -3.20
N PHE A 164 -5.30 -7.11 -3.21
CA PHE A 164 -6.03 -6.88 -1.96
C PHE A 164 -6.23 -8.18 -1.17
N HIS A 165 -5.95 -8.10 0.13
CA HIS A 165 -6.29 -9.13 1.11
C HIS A 165 -7.24 -8.53 2.15
N PRO A 166 -8.43 -9.11 2.38
CA PRO A 166 -9.42 -8.61 3.34
C PRO A 166 -9.02 -8.84 4.82
N GLY A 167 -7.78 -9.24 5.08
CA GLY A 167 -7.29 -9.57 6.42
C GLY A 167 -6.75 -8.33 7.16
N ASP A 168 -6.38 -8.49 8.43
CA ASP A 168 -5.69 -7.47 9.23
C ASP A 168 -6.36 -6.08 9.23
N GLY A 169 -7.70 -6.02 9.25
CA GLY A 169 -8.42 -4.75 9.32
C GLY A 169 -8.66 -4.04 7.99
N ALA A 170 -8.15 -4.57 6.86
CA ALA A 170 -8.35 -3.98 5.53
C ALA A 170 -9.84 -3.85 5.14
N LEU A 171 -10.71 -4.75 5.59
CA LEU A 171 -12.17 -4.62 5.39
C LEU A 171 -12.77 -3.37 6.07
N GLY A 172 -12.15 -2.88 7.14
CA GLY A 172 -12.58 -1.68 7.85
C GLY A 172 -12.29 -0.39 7.10
N THR A 173 -11.45 -0.43 6.07
CA THR A 173 -11.01 0.75 5.32
C THR A 173 -11.84 1.01 4.06
N LEU A 174 -12.53 -0.03 3.58
CA LEU A 174 -13.56 0.08 2.55
C LEU A 174 -14.74 0.86 3.09
N ASP A 175 -15.31 1.74 2.27
CA ASP A 175 -16.57 2.37 2.65
C ASP A 175 -17.74 1.37 2.62
N GLY A 176 -18.90 1.79 3.14
CA GLY A 176 -20.07 0.90 3.24
C GLY A 176 -20.54 0.35 1.90
N GLN A 177 -20.37 1.10 0.81
CA GLN A 177 -20.79 0.69 -0.52
C GLN A 177 -19.78 -0.28 -1.14
N GLU A 178 -18.49 0.04 -1.10
CA GLU A 178 -17.40 -0.84 -1.57
C GLU A 178 -17.39 -2.17 -0.83
N ARG A 179 -17.59 -2.13 0.49
CA ARG A 179 -17.65 -3.35 1.30
C ARG A 179 -18.85 -4.21 0.93
N GLU A 180 -19.99 -3.60 0.61
CA GLU A 180 -21.18 -4.32 0.16
C GLU A 180 -20.98 -4.95 -1.24
N THR A 181 -20.30 -4.26 -2.16
CA THR A 181 -19.96 -4.87 -3.46
C THR A 181 -19.01 -6.05 -3.29
N LEU A 182 -18.01 -5.92 -2.41
CA LEU A 182 -17.10 -7.01 -2.07
C LEU A 182 -17.88 -8.21 -1.50
N PHE A 183 -18.79 -7.98 -0.56
CA PHE A 183 -19.59 -9.03 0.05
C PHE A 183 -20.60 -9.70 -0.88
N ARG A 184 -20.95 -9.08 -2.01
CA ARG A 184 -21.75 -9.76 -3.04
C ARG A 184 -20.93 -10.81 -3.78
N VAL A 185 -19.63 -10.56 -3.96
CA VAL A 185 -18.70 -11.51 -4.60
C VAL A 185 -18.19 -12.55 -3.59
N PHE A 186 -17.88 -12.12 -2.36
CA PHE A 186 -17.38 -12.96 -1.28
C PHE A 186 -18.26 -12.86 -0.02
N PRO A 187 -19.43 -13.54 0.01
CA PRO A 187 -20.41 -13.40 1.10
C PRO A 187 -19.89 -13.81 2.48
N THR A 188 -18.97 -14.78 2.54
CA THR A 188 -18.42 -15.31 3.79
C THR A 188 -17.61 -14.26 4.57
N LEU A 189 -17.06 -13.26 3.89
CA LEU A 189 -16.29 -12.17 4.51
C LEU A 189 -17.13 -11.26 5.41
N ARG A 190 -18.47 -11.33 5.33
CA ARG A 190 -19.37 -10.63 6.26
C ARG A 190 -19.20 -11.09 7.70
N SER A 191 -18.95 -12.38 7.88
CA SER A 191 -18.88 -13.03 9.19
C SER A 191 -17.47 -13.48 9.56
N ASP A 192 -16.62 -13.72 8.56
CA ASP A 192 -15.27 -14.24 8.77
C ASP A 192 -14.30 -13.70 7.69
N ALA A 193 -13.49 -12.72 8.07
CA ALA A 193 -12.44 -12.19 7.20
C ALA A 193 -11.35 -13.23 6.86
N GLY A 194 -11.15 -14.23 7.73
CA GLY A 194 -10.19 -15.32 7.54
C GLY A 194 -10.63 -16.35 6.50
N ALA A 195 -11.91 -16.35 6.11
CA ALA A 195 -12.45 -17.28 5.10
C ALA A 195 -11.82 -17.10 3.71
N TYR A 196 -11.16 -15.97 3.43
CA TYR A 196 -10.40 -15.76 2.19
C TYR A 196 -9.13 -16.60 2.09
N GLY A 197 -8.61 -17.07 3.23
CA GLY A 197 -7.34 -17.79 3.30
C GLY A 197 -6.15 -16.89 3.65
N ASN A 198 -4.96 -17.43 3.45
CA ASN A 198 -3.70 -16.79 3.85
C ASN A 198 -3.13 -15.90 2.75
N ALA A 199 -2.33 -14.93 3.14
CA ALA A 199 -1.48 -14.18 2.22
C ALA A 199 -0.48 -15.12 1.50
N SER A 200 -0.24 -14.86 0.22
CA SER A 200 0.66 -15.64 -0.64
C SER A 200 2.12 -15.64 -0.17
N ARG A 201 2.53 -14.68 0.66
CA ARG A 201 3.86 -14.58 1.25
C ARG A 201 3.78 -14.06 2.70
N PRO A 202 4.78 -14.35 3.54
CA PRO A 202 4.88 -13.74 4.86
C PRO A 202 4.90 -12.22 4.79
N ARG A 203 4.12 -11.59 5.67
CA ARG A 203 3.97 -10.14 5.76
C ARG A 203 4.84 -9.62 6.91
N LEU A 204 5.63 -8.60 6.64
CA LEU A 204 6.46 -7.95 7.65
C LEU A 204 5.79 -6.69 8.19
N GLY A 205 6.03 -6.40 9.46
CA GLY A 205 5.68 -5.12 10.05
C GLY A 205 6.61 -3.99 9.58
N PHE A 206 6.27 -2.75 9.97
CA PHE A 206 7.09 -1.58 9.67
C PHE A 206 8.51 -1.70 10.25
N THR A 207 8.62 -2.05 11.54
CA THR A 207 9.90 -2.17 12.26
C THR A 207 10.77 -3.26 11.67
N GLU A 208 10.20 -4.43 11.39
CA GLU A 208 10.91 -5.56 10.78
C GLU A 208 11.44 -5.21 9.38
N THR A 209 10.60 -4.55 8.57
CA THR A 209 10.99 -4.10 7.24
C THR A 209 12.16 -3.11 7.30
N ARG A 210 12.11 -2.14 8.23
CA ARG A 210 13.20 -1.17 8.42
C ARG A 210 14.50 -1.86 8.82
N ALA A 211 14.44 -2.82 9.75
CA ALA A 211 15.61 -3.60 10.15
C ALA A 211 16.25 -4.34 8.96
N LEU A 212 15.45 -4.89 8.06
CA LEU A 212 15.95 -5.57 6.86
C LEU A 212 16.63 -4.66 5.84
N ARG A 213 16.36 -3.35 5.85
CA ARG A 213 17.00 -2.40 4.92
C ARG A 213 18.44 -2.06 5.31
N HIS A 214 18.77 -2.23 6.59
CA HIS A 214 20.10 -1.92 7.14
C HIS A 214 21.00 -3.15 7.30
N ALA A 215 20.48 -4.35 7.03
CA ALA A 215 21.21 -5.61 7.02
C ALA A 215 21.66 -5.99 5.60
#